data_AF-A0A2E7ZSZ4-F1
#
_entry.id   AF-A0A2E7ZSZ4-F1
#
_cell.length_a   1.000
_cell.length_b   1.000
_cell.length_c   1.000
_cell.angle_alpha   90.00
_cell.angle_beta   90.00
_cell.angle_gamma   90.00
#
_symmetry.space_group_name_H-M   'P 1'
#
loop_
_entity.id
_entity.type
_entity.pdbx_description
1 polymer ?
#
loop_
_entity_poly.entity_id
_entity_poly.type
_entity_poly.pdbx_seq_one_letter_code
_entity_poly.pdbx_strand_id
1 'polypeptide(L)'
;MIALFNRVLRALPFALVVLASPAAAFASGGSFTFTIHGYYLIDFAVFLGILVYFGRKPIAAALDSRYKTVVAEIEAAKEVREKAQAKYDEYTARMERLETELAELLSDVREGTELECQRILEDAKASADRIAAEETARVAQEGKKIREELATQAVETAMQLAAQRIQAQMSDKSQDALVQSVISDLQSSDKVEVQA
;
A
#
# COMPACT_ATOMS: atom_id res chain seq x y z
N MET A 1 -3.12 63.55 -8.44
CA MET A 1 -2.71 63.48 -9.86
C MET A 1 -3.90 63.31 -10.81
N ILE A 2 -4.84 62.40 -10.52
CA ILE A 2 -6.09 62.19 -11.32
C ILE A 2 -6.95 63.47 -11.46
N ALA A 3 -7.03 64.30 -10.42
CA ALA A 3 -7.80 65.55 -10.43
C ALA A 3 -7.24 66.64 -11.37
N LEU A 4 -5.93 66.64 -11.66
CA LEU A 4 -5.29 67.57 -12.59
C LEU A 4 -5.41 67.08 -14.04
N PHE A 5 -5.29 65.77 -14.26
CA PHE A 5 -5.57 65.15 -15.57
C PHE A 5 -7.01 65.41 -16.03
N ASN A 6 -7.99 65.31 -15.13
CA ASN A 6 -9.38 65.62 -15.43
C ASN A 6 -9.64 67.12 -15.67
N ARG A 7 -8.81 68.01 -15.10
CA ARG A 7 -8.86 69.46 -15.38
C ARG A 7 -8.30 69.80 -16.76
N VAL A 8 -7.21 69.14 -17.18
CA VAL A 8 -6.63 69.30 -18.53
C VAL A 8 -7.54 68.67 -19.60
N LEU A 9 -8.14 67.51 -19.32
CA LEU A 9 -9.12 66.85 -20.20
C LEU A 9 -10.41 67.68 -20.34
N ARG A 10 -10.87 68.34 -19.27
CA ARG A 10 -11.98 69.30 -19.32
C ARG A 10 -11.64 70.62 -20.02
N ALA A 11 -10.36 70.99 -20.10
CA ALA A 11 -9.90 72.17 -20.85
C ALA A 11 -9.68 71.88 -22.35
N LEU A 12 -9.59 70.59 -22.74
CA LEU A 12 -9.43 70.15 -24.12
C LEU A 12 -10.57 70.59 -25.07
N PRO A 13 -11.87 70.52 -24.71
CA PRO A 13 -12.92 71.10 -25.56
C PRO A 13 -12.83 72.63 -25.64
N PHE A 14 -12.32 73.30 -24.60
CA PHE A 14 -12.13 74.76 -24.61
C PHE A 14 -11.03 75.17 -25.59
N ALA A 15 -9.92 74.43 -25.63
CA ALA A 15 -8.87 74.60 -26.63
C ALA A 15 -9.35 74.30 -28.05
N LEU A 16 -10.23 73.30 -28.22
CA LEU A 16 -10.79 72.92 -29.52
C LEU A 16 -11.79 73.97 -30.05
N VAL A 17 -12.57 74.61 -29.17
CA VAL A 17 -13.45 75.74 -29.52
C VAL A 17 -12.65 76.98 -29.93
N VAL A 18 -11.52 77.24 -29.27
CA VAL A 18 -10.59 78.32 -29.67
C VAL A 18 -9.94 78.02 -31.02
N LEU A 19 -9.65 76.74 -31.32
CA LEU A 19 -9.08 76.30 -32.59
C LEU A 19 -10.11 76.19 -33.74
N ALA A 20 -11.41 76.20 -33.45
CA ALA A 20 -12.50 76.11 -34.43
C ALA A 20 -12.99 77.48 -34.94
N SER A 21 -12.76 78.57 -34.18
CA SER A 21 -13.05 79.95 -34.63
C SER A 21 -12.33 80.40 -35.94
N PRO A 22 -11.09 79.98 -36.25
CA PRO A 22 -10.41 80.33 -37.49
C PRO A 22 -11.04 79.74 -38.75
N ALA A 23 -11.67 78.56 -38.67
CA ALA A 23 -12.33 77.94 -39.82
C ALA A 23 -13.52 78.77 -40.31
N ALA A 24 -14.24 79.43 -39.39
CA ALA A 24 -15.31 80.36 -39.74
C ALA A 24 -14.79 81.67 -40.38
N ALA A 25 -13.58 82.13 -40.03
CA ALA A 25 -12.96 83.32 -40.62
C ALA A 25 -12.27 83.06 -41.97
N PHE A 26 -11.79 81.83 -42.22
CA PHE A 26 -11.20 81.45 -43.52
C PHE A 26 -12.27 81.27 -44.63
N ALA A 27 -13.51 80.97 -44.27
CA ALA A 27 -14.62 80.81 -45.21
C ALA A 27 -15.17 82.14 -45.78
N SER A 28 -14.84 83.30 -45.17
CA SER A 28 -15.34 84.62 -45.59
C SER A 28 -14.35 85.45 -46.42
N GLY A 29 -13.27 84.84 -46.94
CA GLY A 29 -12.35 85.50 -47.87
C GLY A 29 -11.28 86.40 -47.23
N GLY A 30 -10.90 86.13 -45.98
CA GLY A 30 -9.80 86.86 -45.31
C GLY A 30 -8.40 86.42 -45.77
N SER A 31 -7.53 87.39 -46.06
CA SER A 31 -6.10 87.15 -46.36
C SER A 31 -5.35 86.61 -45.13
N PHE A 32 -4.38 85.71 -45.35
CA PHE A 32 -3.49 85.16 -44.32
C PHE A 32 -2.62 86.28 -43.71
N THR A 33 -3.16 86.95 -42.71
CA THR A 33 -2.47 88.04 -42.02
C THR A 33 -1.67 87.44 -40.88
N PHE A 34 -0.34 87.46 -40.98
CA PHE A 34 0.60 86.91 -39.98
C PHE A 34 0.27 87.33 -38.52
N THR A 35 -0.30 88.52 -38.34
CA THR A 35 -0.72 89.05 -37.03
C THR A 35 -1.85 88.27 -36.37
N ILE A 36 -2.81 87.73 -37.14
CA ILE A 36 -3.97 86.98 -36.61
C ILE A 36 -3.65 85.47 -36.51
N HIS A 37 -2.69 84.96 -37.28
CA HIS A 37 -2.34 83.54 -37.22
C HIS A 37 -1.18 83.25 -36.25
N GLY A 38 -0.36 84.25 -35.92
CA GLY A 38 0.75 84.11 -34.99
C GLY A 38 0.33 83.83 -33.54
N TYR A 39 -0.77 84.43 -33.06
CA TYR A 39 -1.23 84.19 -31.69
C TYR A 39 -1.71 82.75 -31.47
N TYR A 40 -2.37 82.13 -32.46
CA TYR A 40 -2.74 80.71 -32.38
C TYR A 40 -1.53 79.79 -32.35
N LEU A 41 -0.44 80.15 -33.06
CA LEU A 41 0.81 79.40 -33.01
C LEU A 41 1.44 79.46 -31.61
N ILE A 42 1.36 80.63 -30.97
CA ILE A 42 1.82 80.84 -29.59
C ILE A 42 0.94 80.05 -28.61
N ASP A 43 -0.39 80.09 -28.75
CA ASP A 43 -1.32 79.33 -27.91
C ASP A 43 -1.10 77.81 -28.06
N PHE A 44 -0.89 77.32 -29.29
CA PHE A 44 -0.56 75.93 -29.55
C PHE A 44 0.81 75.54 -28.96
N ALA A 45 1.82 76.41 -29.07
CA ALA A 45 3.13 76.18 -28.49
C ALA A 45 3.07 76.14 -26.94
N VAL A 46 2.28 77.02 -26.31
CA VAL A 46 2.05 77.02 -24.87
C VAL A 46 1.30 75.75 -24.45
N PHE A 47 0.25 75.35 -25.17
CA PHE A 47 -0.49 74.12 -24.92
C PHE A 47 0.41 72.87 -25.05
N LEU A 48 1.21 72.80 -26.12
CA LEU A 48 2.16 71.72 -26.34
C LEU A 48 3.23 71.67 -25.25
N GLY A 49 3.72 72.84 -24.81
CA GLY A 49 4.66 72.94 -23.70
C GLY A 49 4.09 72.40 -22.39
N ILE A 50 2.84 72.75 -22.06
CA ILE A 50 2.13 72.22 -20.88
C ILE A 50 1.93 70.71 -21.01
N LEU A 51 1.52 70.22 -22.19
CA LEU A 51 1.29 68.80 -22.45
C LEU A 51 2.57 67.97 -22.32
N VAL A 52 3.69 68.44 -22.86
CA VAL A 52 4.98 67.76 -22.74
C VAL A 52 5.48 67.80 -21.30
N TYR A 53 5.37 68.94 -20.61
CA TYR A 53 5.81 69.07 -19.23
C TYR A 53 5.03 68.16 -18.27
N PHE A 54 3.70 68.09 -18.40
CA PHE A 54 2.85 67.25 -17.55
C PHE A 54 2.76 65.79 -18.02
N GLY A 55 2.82 65.53 -19.32
CA GLY A 55 2.64 64.20 -19.92
C GLY A 55 3.88 63.31 -19.88
N ARG A 56 5.09 63.89 -19.83
CA ARG A 56 6.34 63.10 -19.84
C ARG A 56 6.46 62.14 -18.65
N LYS A 57 6.04 62.56 -17.46
CA LYS A 57 6.09 61.73 -16.24
C LYS A 57 5.10 60.55 -16.26
N PRO A 58 3.79 60.73 -16.48
CA PRO A 58 2.84 59.61 -16.48
C PRO A 58 3.06 58.63 -17.64
N ILE A 59 3.46 59.10 -18.82
CA ILE A 59 3.74 58.21 -19.96
C ILE A 59 4.98 57.35 -19.68
N ALA A 60 6.07 57.95 -19.20
CA ALA A 60 7.27 57.19 -18.83
C ALA A 60 6.99 56.21 -17.69
N ALA A 61 6.23 56.61 -16.67
CA ALA A 61 5.85 55.72 -15.57
C ALA A 61 4.95 54.56 -16.03
N ALA A 62 4.04 54.79 -16.98
CA ALA A 62 3.21 53.74 -17.54
C ALA A 62 4.03 52.72 -18.34
N LEU A 63 4.98 53.18 -19.15
CA LEU A 63 5.88 52.30 -19.91
C LEU A 63 6.83 51.51 -19.00
N ASP A 64 7.41 52.15 -17.98
CA ASP A 64 8.27 51.48 -17.00
C ASP A 64 7.49 50.44 -16.17
N SER A 65 6.26 50.77 -15.76
CA SER A 65 5.36 49.83 -15.09
C SER A 65 5.05 48.61 -15.98
N ARG A 66 4.69 48.83 -17.26
CA ARG A 66 4.45 47.75 -18.22
C ARG A 66 5.68 46.88 -18.44
N TYR A 67 6.85 47.50 -18.60
CA TYR A 67 8.11 46.77 -18.73
C TYR A 67 8.37 45.88 -17.51
N LYS A 68 8.25 46.44 -16.30
CA LYS A 68 8.43 45.69 -15.04
C LYS A 68 7.42 44.55 -14.90
N THR A 69 6.15 44.77 -15.25
CA THR A 69 5.14 43.70 -15.23
C THR A 69 5.50 42.57 -16.17
N VAL A 70 5.87 42.87 -17.42
CA VAL A 70 6.25 41.84 -18.41
C VAL A 70 7.50 41.08 -17.96
N VAL A 71 8.51 41.77 -17.44
CA VAL A 71 9.71 41.11 -16.90
C VAL A 71 9.36 40.22 -15.72
N ALA A 72 8.51 40.68 -14.79
CA ALA A 72 8.07 39.89 -13.65
C ALA A 72 7.25 38.66 -14.07
N GLU A 73 6.38 38.79 -15.08
CA GLU A 73 5.62 37.67 -15.63
C GLU A 73 6.52 36.63 -16.31
N ILE A 74 7.53 37.08 -17.07
CA ILE A 74 8.53 36.19 -17.69
C ILE A 74 9.33 35.45 -16.62
N GLU A 75 9.76 36.15 -15.56
CA GLU A 75 10.54 35.53 -14.48
C GLU A 75 9.69 34.53 -13.69
N ALA A 76 8.44 34.88 -13.37
CA ALA A 76 7.50 33.96 -12.72
C ALA A 76 7.23 32.73 -13.60
N ALA A 77 7.08 32.90 -14.92
CA ALA A 77 6.88 31.79 -15.85
C ALA A 77 8.11 30.86 -15.90
N LYS A 78 9.33 31.42 -15.88
CA LYS A 78 10.57 30.63 -15.77
C LYS A 78 10.63 29.86 -14.47
N GLU A 79 10.37 30.52 -13.34
CA GLU A 79 10.39 29.87 -12.02
C GLU A 79 9.37 28.72 -11.94
N VAL A 80 8.16 28.92 -12.49
CA VAL A 80 7.14 27.86 -12.55
C VAL A 80 7.61 26.70 -13.42
N ARG A 81 8.22 26.99 -14.59
CA ARG A 81 8.77 25.96 -15.48
C ARG A 81 9.91 25.19 -14.80
N GLU A 82 10.84 25.86 -14.14
CA GLU A 82 11.94 25.22 -13.41
C GLU A 82 11.44 24.35 -12.27
N LYS A 83 10.46 24.84 -11.49
CA LYS A 83 9.81 24.03 -10.43
C LYS A 83 9.07 22.81 -11.01
N ALA A 84 8.39 22.97 -12.14
CA ALA A 84 7.71 21.87 -12.81
C ALA A 84 8.71 20.82 -13.33
N GLN A 85 9.82 21.27 -13.92
CA GLN A 85 10.88 20.39 -14.39
C GLN A 85 11.55 19.66 -13.22
N ALA A 86 11.90 20.36 -12.15
CA ALA A 86 12.50 19.75 -10.96
C ALA A 86 11.58 18.68 -10.35
N LYS A 87 10.27 18.94 -10.26
CA LYS A 87 9.29 17.93 -9.81
C LYS A 87 9.17 16.76 -10.77
N TYR A 88 9.19 17.03 -12.08
CA TYR A 88 9.16 15.97 -13.09
C TYR A 88 10.38 15.05 -12.94
N ASP A 89 11.57 15.62 -12.82
CA ASP A 89 12.81 14.87 -12.65
C ASP A 89 12.81 14.08 -11.32
N GLU A 90 12.31 14.68 -10.23
CA GLU A 90 12.13 14.01 -8.95
C GLU A 90 11.18 12.80 -9.06
N TYR A 91 10.03 12.97 -9.72
CA TYR A 91 9.07 11.87 -9.89
C TYR A 91 9.62 10.78 -10.81
N THR A 92 10.28 11.14 -11.92
CA THR A 92 10.90 10.17 -12.83
C THR A 92 11.96 9.36 -12.09
N ALA A 93 12.87 10.01 -11.36
CA ALA A 93 13.87 9.33 -10.54
C ALA A 93 13.24 8.44 -9.46
N ARG A 94 12.12 8.86 -8.87
CA ARG A 94 11.36 8.05 -7.91
C ARG A 94 10.70 6.83 -8.56
N MET A 95 10.17 6.98 -9.77
CA MET A 95 9.59 5.85 -10.51
C MET A 95 10.65 4.82 -10.87
N GLU A 96 11.81 5.24 -11.39
CA GLU A 96 12.92 4.33 -11.71
C GLU A 96 13.42 3.56 -10.47
N ARG A 97 13.51 4.23 -9.32
CA ARG A 97 13.83 3.56 -8.04
C ARG A 97 12.76 2.55 -7.64
N LEU A 98 11.49 2.92 -7.72
CA LEU A 98 10.38 2.02 -7.39
C LEU A 98 10.34 0.80 -8.31
N GLU A 99 10.62 0.95 -9.60
CA GLU A 99 10.70 -0.18 -10.53
C GLU A 99 11.83 -1.13 -10.16
N THR A 100 12.98 -0.58 -9.76
CA THR A 100 14.14 -1.37 -9.30
C THR A 100 13.82 -2.10 -7.99
N GLU A 101 13.28 -1.39 -7.00
CA GLU A 101 12.86 -1.95 -5.70
C GLU A 101 11.79 -3.04 -5.88
N LEU A 102 10.85 -2.85 -6.81
CA LEU A 102 9.80 -3.83 -7.09
C LEU A 102 10.37 -5.08 -7.79
N ALA A 103 11.34 -4.91 -8.69
CA ALA A 103 12.02 -6.03 -9.32
C ALA A 103 12.82 -6.85 -8.30
N GLU A 104 13.54 -6.19 -7.39
CA GLU A 104 14.26 -6.81 -6.28
C GLU A 104 13.29 -7.54 -5.33
N LEU A 105 12.22 -6.88 -4.91
CA LEU A 105 11.19 -7.47 -4.05
C LEU A 105 10.55 -8.71 -4.70
N LEU A 106 10.25 -8.67 -6.01
CA LEU A 106 9.69 -9.82 -6.71
C LEU A 106 10.70 -10.97 -6.80
N SER A 107 11.99 -10.68 -6.93
CA SER A 107 13.05 -11.68 -6.90
C SER A 107 13.12 -12.34 -5.51
N ASP A 108 13.18 -11.53 -4.46
CA ASP A 108 13.26 -11.99 -3.07
C ASP A 108 12.04 -12.82 -2.68
N VAL A 109 10.84 -12.37 -3.08
CA VAL A 109 9.59 -13.11 -2.83
C VAL A 109 9.63 -14.45 -3.56
N ARG A 110 10.09 -14.51 -4.81
CA ARG A 110 10.18 -15.78 -5.55
C ARG A 110 11.14 -16.74 -4.86
N GLU A 111 12.36 -16.29 -4.58
CA GLU A 111 13.38 -17.12 -3.91
C GLU A 111 12.89 -17.58 -2.52
N GLY A 112 12.32 -16.67 -1.72
CA GLY A 112 11.76 -16.99 -0.42
C GLY A 112 10.59 -17.98 -0.49
N THR A 113 9.70 -17.84 -1.47
CA THR A 113 8.59 -18.79 -1.67
C THR A 113 9.05 -20.16 -2.11
N GLU A 114 10.06 -20.25 -2.98
CA GLU A 114 10.61 -21.55 -3.41
C GLU A 114 11.27 -22.28 -2.25
N LEU A 115 12.08 -21.58 -1.45
CA LEU A 115 12.72 -22.13 -0.25
C LEU A 115 11.69 -22.59 0.78
N GLU A 116 10.67 -21.77 1.06
CA GLU A 116 9.64 -22.11 2.04
C GLU A 116 8.75 -23.27 1.55
N CYS A 117 8.40 -23.31 0.26
CA CYS A 117 7.71 -24.45 -0.34
C CYS A 117 8.52 -25.75 -0.20
N GLN A 118 9.84 -25.70 -0.45
CA GLN A 118 10.72 -26.85 -0.27
C GLN A 118 10.75 -27.29 1.20
N ARG A 119 10.92 -26.35 2.14
CA ARG A 119 10.92 -26.62 3.57
C ARG A 119 9.61 -27.27 4.04
N ILE A 120 8.47 -26.72 3.63
CA ILE A 120 7.15 -27.28 3.95
C ILE A 120 7.01 -28.69 3.38
N LEU A 121 7.48 -28.92 2.16
CA LEU A 121 7.41 -30.24 1.52
C LEU A 121 8.28 -31.27 2.25
N GLU A 122 9.49 -30.88 2.68
CA GLU A 122 10.37 -31.73 3.48
C GLU A 122 9.78 -32.04 4.85
N ASP A 123 9.26 -31.03 5.56
CA ASP A 123 8.59 -31.20 6.85
C ASP A 123 7.36 -32.10 6.73
N ALA A 124 6.57 -31.94 5.66
CA ALA A 124 5.39 -32.76 5.39
C ALA A 124 5.79 -34.22 5.12
N LYS A 125 6.84 -34.47 4.34
CA LYS A 125 7.38 -35.82 4.10
C LYS A 125 7.89 -36.46 5.39
N ALA A 126 8.71 -35.74 6.16
CA ALA A 126 9.23 -36.23 7.42
C ALA A 126 8.11 -36.54 8.43
N SER A 127 7.06 -35.72 8.45
CA SER A 127 5.88 -35.96 9.28
C SER A 127 5.08 -37.18 8.81
N ALA A 128 4.90 -37.35 7.50
CA ALA A 128 4.24 -38.52 6.93
C ALA A 128 5.00 -39.82 7.25
N ASP A 129 6.33 -39.81 7.10
CA ASP A 129 7.18 -40.95 7.43
C ASP A 129 7.11 -41.30 8.92
N ARG A 130 7.09 -40.28 9.80
CA ARG A 130 6.93 -40.47 11.24
C ARG A 130 5.58 -41.09 11.58
N ILE A 131 4.49 -40.58 11.01
CA ILE A 131 3.15 -41.13 11.21
C ILE A 131 3.09 -42.59 10.72
N ALA A 132 3.65 -42.88 9.55
CA ALA A 132 3.68 -44.25 9.01
C ALA A 132 4.45 -45.21 9.93
N ALA A 133 5.58 -44.78 10.49
CA ALA A 133 6.36 -45.56 11.44
C ALA A 133 5.62 -45.78 12.76
N GLU A 134 4.98 -44.74 13.30
CA GLU A 134 4.16 -44.80 14.52
C GLU A 134 2.97 -45.74 14.35
N GLU A 135 2.23 -45.63 13.25
CA GLU A 135 1.10 -46.52 12.95
C GLU A 135 1.54 -47.98 12.75
N THR A 136 2.68 -48.21 12.09
CA THR A 136 3.23 -49.57 11.95
C THR A 136 3.59 -50.18 13.31
N ALA A 137 4.21 -49.40 14.19
CA ALA A 137 4.53 -49.83 15.56
C ALA A 137 3.26 -50.08 16.38
N ARG A 138 2.25 -49.23 16.23
CA ARG A 138 0.97 -49.34 16.91
C ARG A 138 0.18 -50.57 16.46
N VAL A 139 0.06 -50.82 15.15
CA VAL A 139 -0.56 -52.03 14.61
C VAL A 139 0.14 -53.28 15.10
N ALA A 140 1.49 -53.26 15.18
CA ALA A 140 2.24 -54.39 15.72
C ALA A 140 1.95 -54.62 17.22
N GLN A 141 1.83 -53.56 18.02
CA GLN A 141 1.46 -53.67 19.43
C GLN A 141 0.01 -54.14 19.63
N GLU A 142 -0.95 -53.56 18.91
CA GLU A 142 -2.36 -53.96 18.96
C GLU A 142 -2.51 -55.42 18.51
N GLY A 143 -1.79 -55.84 17.46
CA GLY A 143 -1.78 -57.22 17.01
C GLY A 143 -1.23 -58.20 18.06
N LYS A 144 -0.21 -57.81 18.84
CA LYS A 144 0.27 -58.62 19.98
C LYS A 144 -0.78 -58.71 21.08
N LYS A 145 -1.37 -57.57 21.45
CA LYS A 145 -2.40 -57.49 22.49
C LYS A 145 -3.62 -58.35 22.14
N ILE A 146 -4.12 -58.28 20.92
CA ILE A 146 -5.24 -59.10 20.43
C ILE A 146 -4.91 -60.60 20.52
N ARG A 147 -3.67 -61.00 20.19
CA ARG A 147 -3.24 -62.40 20.31
C ARG A 147 -3.23 -62.88 21.77
N GLU A 148 -2.75 -62.05 22.69
CA GLU A 148 -2.74 -62.36 24.12
C GLU A 148 -4.15 -62.44 24.71
N GLU A 149 -5.04 -61.52 24.32
CA GLU A 149 -6.46 -61.53 24.69
C GLU A 149 -7.16 -62.79 24.17
N LEU A 150 -6.98 -63.14 22.88
CA LEU A 150 -7.53 -64.34 22.28
C LEU A 150 -7.00 -65.62 22.95
N ALA A 151 -5.70 -65.67 23.28
CA ALA A 151 -5.12 -66.81 23.99
C ALA A 151 -5.75 -66.98 25.38
N THR A 152 -5.90 -65.88 26.12
CA THR A 152 -6.52 -65.89 27.45
C THR A 152 -7.98 -66.35 27.37
N GLN A 153 -8.75 -65.82 26.41
CA GLN A 153 -10.15 -66.17 26.21
C GLN A 153 -10.32 -67.63 25.76
N ALA A 154 -9.41 -68.16 24.95
CA ALA A 154 -9.40 -69.57 24.55
C ALA A 154 -9.13 -70.49 25.74
N VAL A 155 -8.17 -70.13 26.59
CA VAL A 155 -7.87 -70.87 27.83
C VAL A 155 -9.08 -70.86 28.77
N GLU A 156 -9.68 -69.69 28.99
CA GLU A 156 -10.87 -69.56 29.83
C GLU A 156 -12.04 -70.42 29.31
N THR A 157 -12.31 -70.36 28.01
CA THR A 157 -13.37 -71.16 27.37
C THR A 157 -13.08 -72.65 27.47
N ALA A 158 -11.83 -73.07 27.28
CA ALA A 158 -11.42 -74.46 27.45
C ALA A 158 -11.58 -74.94 28.90
N MET A 159 -11.22 -74.11 29.88
CA MET A 159 -11.42 -74.41 31.31
C MET A 159 -12.91 -74.53 31.65
N GLN A 160 -13.75 -73.62 31.16
CA GLN A 160 -15.20 -73.69 31.37
C GLN A 160 -15.79 -74.96 30.74
N LEU A 161 -15.38 -75.33 29.53
CA LEU A 161 -15.84 -76.55 28.87
C LEU A 161 -15.36 -77.81 29.61
N ALA A 162 -14.10 -77.82 30.08
CA ALA A 162 -13.56 -78.91 30.89
C ALA A 162 -14.32 -79.05 32.22
N ALA A 163 -14.59 -77.94 32.92
CA ALA A 163 -15.39 -77.94 34.14
C ALA A 163 -16.81 -78.49 33.91
N GLN A 164 -17.48 -78.07 32.83
CA GLN A 164 -18.80 -78.60 32.46
C GLN A 164 -18.75 -80.09 32.13
N ARG A 165 -17.71 -80.55 31.41
CA ARG A 165 -17.50 -81.98 31.09
C ARG A 165 -17.26 -82.82 32.35
N ILE A 166 -16.41 -82.34 33.26
CA ILE A 166 -16.13 -83.00 34.55
C ILE A 166 -17.43 -83.08 35.37
N GLN A 167 -18.18 -81.98 35.46
CA GLN A 167 -19.46 -81.96 36.18
C GLN A 167 -20.48 -82.92 35.58
N ALA A 168 -20.54 -83.05 34.25
CA ALA A 168 -21.43 -83.99 33.56
C ALA A 168 -21.02 -85.46 33.70
N GLN A 169 -19.74 -85.76 33.94
CA GLN A 169 -19.21 -87.13 34.11
C GLN A 169 -19.08 -87.56 35.58
N MET A 170 -19.25 -86.63 36.53
CA MET A 170 -19.22 -86.93 37.97
C MET A 170 -20.38 -87.87 38.34
N SER A 171 -20.02 -89.06 38.81
CA SER A 171 -20.91 -90.05 39.45
C SER A 171 -20.42 -90.34 40.87
N ASP A 172 -21.28 -90.86 41.75
CA ASP A 172 -20.93 -91.16 43.16
C ASP A 172 -19.65 -92.00 43.28
N LYS A 173 -19.45 -92.99 42.41
CA LYS A 173 -18.22 -93.80 42.37
C LYS A 173 -16.96 -93.01 42.00
N SER A 174 -17.08 -91.98 41.16
CA SER A 174 -15.94 -91.15 40.76
C SER A 174 -15.57 -90.15 41.86
N GLN A 175 -16.54 -89.67 42.65
CA GLN A 175 -16.26 -88.85 43.83
C GLN A 175 -15.53 -89.65 44.91
N ASP A 176 -15.98 -90.86 45.22
CA ASP A 176 -15.32 -91.73 46.22
C ASP A 176 -13.86 -92.06 45.84
N ALA A 177 -13.60 -92.32 44.55
CA ALA A 177 -12.26 -92.58 44.03
C ALA A 177 -11.33 -91.35 44.13
N LEU A 178 -11.86 -90.14 43.87
CA LEU A 178 -11.13 -88.87 44.03
C LEU A 178 -10.79 -88.59 45.50
N VAL A 179 -11.71 -88.86 46.44
CA VAL A 179 -11.45 -88.70 47.87
C VAL A 179 -10.35 -89.65 48.34
N GLN A 180 -10.38 -90.92 47.92
CA GLN A 180 -9.31 -91.87 48.21
C GLN A 180 -7.95 -91.46 47.62
N SER A 181 -7.92 -90.92 46.40
CA SER A 181 -6.65 -90.50 45.78
C SER A 181 -6.05 -89.28 46.48
N VAL A 182 -6.88 -88.29 46.86
CA VAL A 182 -6.40 -87.11 47.62
C VAL A 182 -5.87 -87.50 48.99
N ILE A 183 -6.54 -88.43 49.70
CA ILE A 183 -6.06 -88.95 50.98
C ILE A 183 -4.71 -89.67 50.79
N SER A 184 -4.56 -90.45 49.72
CA SER A 184 -3.30 -91.15 49.41
C SER A 184 -2.16 -90.18 49.03
N ASP A 185 -2.42 -89.11 48.30
CA ASP A 185 -1.40 -88.10 47.93
C ASP A 185 -0.95 -87.27 49.14
N LEU A 186 -1.87 -86.93 50.04
CA LEU A 186 -1.51 -86.26 51.29
C LEU A 186 -0.65 -87.18 52.18
N GLN A 187 -0.94 -88.47 52.22
CA GLN A 187 -0.13 -89.46 52.94
C GLN A 187 1.23 -89.72 52.30
N SER A 188 1.38 -89.50 50.99
CA SER A 188 2.67 -89.64 50.31
C SER A 188 3.52 -88.38 50.46
N SER A 189 2.91 -87.18 50.44
CA SER A 189 3.60 -85.91 50.69
C SER A 189 4.08 -85.78 52.14
N ASP A 190 3.31 -86.28 53.12
CA ASP A 190 3.70 -86.37 54.53
C ASP A 190 4.91 -87.33 54.74
N LYS A 191 5.05 -88.36 53.90
CA LYS A 191 6.23 -89.25 53.92
C LYS A 191 7.48 -88.64 53.29
N VAL A 192 7.35 -87.63 52.43
CA VAL A 192 8.49 -86.93 51.81
C VAL A 192 9.10 -85.92 52.78
N GLU A 193 8.32 -85.31 53.67
CA GLU A 193 8.81 -84.34 54.66
C GLU A 193 9.46 -85.00 55.90
N VAL A 194 9.18 -86.28 56.16
CA VAL A 194 9.75 -87.05 57.30
C VAL A 194 11.06 -87.80 56.95
N GLN A 195 11.51 -87.76 55.68
CA GLN A 195 12.76 -88.37 55.22
C GLN A 195 13.89 -87.39 54.86
N ALA A 196 13.73 -86.08 55.16
CA ALA A 196 14.80 -85.08 55.10
C ALA A 196 15.27 -84.70 56.52
#